data_AF-A0A7J3C5Z8-F1
#
_entry.id   AF-A0A7J3C5Z8-F1
#
_cell.length_a   1.000
_cell.length_b   1.000
_cell.length_c   1.000
_cell.angle_alpha   90.00
_cell.angle_beta   90.00
_cell.angle_gamma   90.00
#
_symmetry.space_group_name_H-M   'P 1'
#
loop_
_entity.id
_entity.type
_entity.pdbx_description
1 polymer ?
#
loop_
_entity_poly.entity_id
_entity_poly.type
_entity_poly.pdbx_seq_one_letter_code
_entity_poly.pdbx_strand_id
1 'polypeptide(L)'
;MRYLREEKPMGTLWSVRNLFNHVQEDVILRNGDTVCDIYIGDIVDFSLSQGKAATVVAVKMRSPYGILSIRGREVTGFREKPVLNHYINAGTYYLKERVRKYIELEYEGKDIENTLFSRLADESELSAFKYNGFWRSVDSLKDYEDLRNIYSARVDYYFGYEENVNDSHVYHVMRNRKLKVKGSGMMSIVDGNVVLNGKSVKGRGRVEVMDGDELEIIRESVIEFSSSVKIEQLS
;
A
#
# COMPACT_ATOMS: atom_id res chain seq x y z
N MET A 1 12.33 4.52 -19.73
CA MET A 1 12.91 4.00 -18.46
C MET A 1 14.41 4.29 -18.46
N ARG A 2 14.96 4.79 -17.35
CA ARG A 2 16.41 5.05 -17.19
C ARG A 2 16.92 4.15 -16.07
N TYR A 3 18.17 3.72 -16.18
CA TYR A 3 18.81 2.85 -15.19
C TYR A 3 20.07 3.54 -14.68
N LEU A 4 20.23 3.58 -13.36
CA LEU A 4 21.49 3.91 -12.71
C LEU A 4 22.08 2.59 -12.22
N ARG A 5 23.32 2.29 -12.64
CA ARG A 5 23.98 1.02 -12.32
C ARG A 5 25.10 1.26 -11.32
N GLU A 6 25.15 0.42 -10.31
CA GLU A 6 26.29 0.31 -9.40
C GLU A 6 27.19 -0.84 -9.86
N GLU A 7 28.51 -0.65 -9.85
CA GLU A 7 29.47 -1.71 -10.20
C GLU A 7 29.64 -2.74 -9.06
N LYS A 8 29.48 -2.29 -7.82
CA LYS A 8 29.50 -3.09 -6.59
C LYS A 8 28.43 -2.57 -5.64
N PRO A 9 27.87 -3.40 -4.74
CA PRO A 9 26.85 -2.94 -3.79
C PRO A 9 27.48 -1.94 -2.81
N MET A 10 26.95 -0.72 -2.82
CA MET A 10 27.50 0.36 -1.99
C MET A 10 26.60 0.77 -0.81
N GLY A 11 25.47 0.08 -0.65
CA GLY A 11 24.45 0.40 0.33
C GLY A 11 23.34 1.30 -0.23
N THR A 12 22.15 1.21 0.36
CA THR A 12 20.94 1.88 -0.12
C THR A 12 21.07 3.40 -0.13
N LEU A 13 21.82 3.97 0.83
CA LEU A 13 22.05 5.41 0.90
C LEU A 13 22.83 5.93 -0.32
N TRP A 14 23.81 5.17 -0.84
CA TRP A 14 24.49 5.56 -2.06
C TRP A 14 23.50 5.49 -3.24
N SER A 15 22.72 4.43 -3.40
CA SER A 15 21.73 4.39 -4.50
C SER A 15 20.78 5.60 -4.50
N VAL A 16 20.32 6.05 -3.33
CA VAL A 16 19.49 7.26 -3.19
C VAL A 16 20.27 8.53 -3.52
N ARG A 17 21.50 8.68 -3.02
CA ARG A 17 22.36 9.82 -3.40
C ARG A 17 22.62 9.86 -4.91
N ASN A 18 22.82 8.70 -5.55
CA ASN A 18 23.04 8.60 -6.99
C ASN A 18 21.83 9.12 -7.75
N LEU A 19 20.63 8.75 -7.31
CA LEU A 19 19.40 9.27 -7.86
C LEU A 19 19.35 10.80 -7.74
N PHE A 20 19.60 11.36 -6.57
CA PHE A 20 19.57 12.81 -6.37
C PHE A 20 20.65 13.57 -7.16
N ASN A 21 21.74 12.95 -7.62
CA ASN A 21 22.66 13.58 -8.57
C ASN A 21 22.03 13.84 -9.96
N HIS A 22 20.92 13.18 -10.28
CA HIS A 22 20.27 13.22 -11.58
C HIS A 22 18.88 13.86 -11.57
N VAL A 23 18.33 14.18 -10.39
CA VAL A 23 17.00 14.78 -10.23
C VAL A 23 17.04 15.95 -9.25
N GLN A 24 16.18 16.95 -9.45
CA GLN A 24 16.01 18.13 -8.59
C GLN A 24 14.54 18.29 -8.14
N GLU A 25 13.83 17.17 -8.04
CA GLU A 25 12.40 17.11 -7.74
C GLU A 25 12.15 16.20 -6.54
N ASP A 26 10.94 16.27 -5.98
CA ASP A 26 10.48 15.31 -4.98
C ASP A 26 10.33 13.91 -5.61
N VAL A 27 10.66 12.87 -4.86
CA VAL A 27 10.80 11.50 -5.35
C VAL A 27 9.93 10.54 -4.55
N ILE A 28 9.20 9.68 -5.25
CA ILE A 28 8.71 8.41 -4.68
C ILE A 28 9.81 7.36 -4.84
N LEU A 29 10.27 6.82 -3.72
CA LEU A 29 11.27 5.76 -3.68
C LEU A 29 10.62 4.48 -3.15
N ARG A 30 10.95 3.33 -3.76
CA ARG A 30 10.43 2.03 -3.33
C ARG A 30 11.47 0.93 -3.47
N ASN A 31 11.56 0.06 -2.46
CA ASN A 31 12.37 -1.15 -2.49
C ASN A 31 11.80 -2.15 -3.51
N GLY A 32 12.67 -2.77 -4.29
CA GLY A 32 12.29 -3.63 -5.42
C GLY A 32 11.69 -5.00 -5.05
N ASP A 33 11.70 -5.34 -3.77
CA ASP A 33 11.26 -6.62 -3.18
C ASP A 33 9.92 -6.51 -2.44
N THR A 34 9.24 -5.37 -2.52
CA THR A 34 7.93 -5.17 -1.89
C THR A 34 6.81 -5.21 -2.91
N VAL A 35 5.61 -5.65 -2.51
CA VAL A 35 4.37 -5.65 -3.28
C VAL A 35 3.27 -4.99 -2.45
N CYS A 36 2.57 -4.00 -3.00
CA CYS A 36 1.49 -3.30 -2.31
C CYS A 36 0.48 -2.68 -3.27
N ASP A 37 -0.77 -2.59 -2.81
CA ASP A 37 -1.89 -2.01 -3.58
C ASP A 37 -2.13 -0.52 -3.23
N ILE A 38 -1.16 0.12 -2.56
CA ILE A 38 -1.26 1.52 -2.13
C ILE A 38 -1.39 2.48 -3.32
N TYR A 39 -2.34 3.42 -3.24
CA TYR A 39 -2.42 4.51 -4.20
C TYR A 39 -1.36 5.57 -3.89
N ILE A 40 -0.41 5.78 -4.81
CA ILE A 40 0.73 6.70 -4.61
C ILE A 40 0.26 8.12 -4.27
N GLY A 41 -0.87 8.57 -4.83
CA GLY A 41 -1.43 9.89 -4.53
C GLY A 41 -1.68 10.13 -3.03
N ASP A 42 -1.99 9.07 -2.26
CA ASP A 42 -2.24 9.17 -0.82
C ASP A 42 -0.98 9.52 -0.05
N ILE A 43 0.14 8.95 -0.49
CA ILE A 43 1.46 9.21 0.08
C ILE A 43 1.86 10.65 -0.23
N VAL A 44 1.61 11.11 -1.46
CA VAL A 44 1.90 12.48 -1.90
C VAL A 44 1.08 13.49 -1.09
N ASP A 45 -0.26 13.36 -1.11
CA ASP A 45 -1.18 14.25 -0.40
C ASP A 45 -0.82 14.33 1.09
N PHE A 46 -0.58 13.17 1.72
CA PHE A 46 -0.18 13.12 3.10
C PHE A 46 1.16 13.83 3.32
N SER A 47 2.20 13.51 2.56
CA SER A 47 3.55 14.08 2.73
C SER A 47 3.57 15.61 2.52
N LEU A 48 2.78 16.11 1.57
CA LEU A 48 2.59 17.54 1.36
C LEU A 48 1.92 18.19 2.57
N SER A 49 0.86 17.57 3.12
CA SER A 49 0.18 18.07 4.33
C SER A 49 1.05 18.09 5.58
N GLN A 50 2.04 17.19 5.69
CA GLN A 50 2.90 17.10 6.87
C GLN A 50 4.03 18.14 6.89
N GLY A 51 4.41 18.68 5.72
CA GLY A 51 5.50 19.66 5.63
C GLY A 51 6.89 19.13 6.05
N LYS A 52 7.05 17.81 6.23
CA LYS A 52 8.30 17.12 6.62
C LYS A 52 9.18 16.79 5.42
N ALA A 53 10.47 16.53 5.62
CA ALA A 53 11.44 16.29 4.56
C ALA A 53 11.26 14.92 3.91
N ALA A 54 10.80 13.93 4.68
CA ALA A 54 10.46 12.62 4.16
C ALA A 54 9.21 12.06 4.83
N THR A 55 8.51 11.20 4.08
CA THR A 55 7.44 10.34 4.59
C THR A 55 7.80 8.89 4.32
N VAL A 56 7.74 8.05 5.35
CA VAL A 56 7.81 6.59 5.24
C VAL A 56 6.41 6.01 5.21
N VAL A 57 6.15 4.99 4.38
CA VAL A 57 4.95 4.18 4.50
C VAL A 57 5.16 3.18 5.63
N ALA A 58 4.23 3.15 6.56
CA ALA A 58 4.26 2.32 7.76
C ALA A 58 3.09 1.34 7.75
N VAL A 59 3.38 0.04 7.83
CA VAL A 59 2.38 -1.04 7.86
C VAL A 59 2.43 -1.77 9.18
N LYS A 60 1.32 -2.38 9.61
CA LYS A 60 1.31 -3.19 10.83
C LYS A 60 2.11 -4.47 10.62
N MET A 61 2.99 -4.78 11.57
CA MET A 61 3.78 -6.01 11.55
C MET A 61 2.85 -7.22 11.70
N ARG A 62 2.95 -8.16 10.76
CA ARG A 62 2.46 -9.53 10.97
C ARG A 62 3.60 -10.35 11.55
N SER A 63 3.36 -10.96 12.71
CA SER A 63 4.37 -11.84 13.30
C SER A 63 4.58 -13.05 12.37
N PRO A 64 5.83 -13.42 12.03
CA PRO A 64 6.10 -14.68 11.36
C PRO A 64 5.90 -15.90 12.29
N TYR A 65 5.79 -15.65 13.60
CA TYR A 65 5.65 -16.66 14.65
C TYR A 65 4.32 -16.56 15.41
N GLY A 66 3.93 -17.64 16.09
CA GLY A 66 2.89 -17.61 17.11
C GLY A 66 3.30 -16.78 18.33
N ILE A 67 2.36 -16.00 18.88
CA ILE A 67 2.57 -15.12 20.03
C ILE A 67 1.78 -15.66 21.23
N LEU A 68 2.49 -15.85 22.35
CA LEU A 68 1.94 -16.34 23.60
C LEU A 68 1.64 -15.20 24.58
N SER A 69 0.56 -15.33 25.34
CA SER A 69 0.31 -14.55 26.55
C SER A 69 0.56 -15.44 27.75
N ILE A 70 1.57 -15.13 28.57
CA ILE A 70 2.00 -15.98 29.68
C ILE A 70 1.73 -15.28 31.01
N ARG A 71 1.13 -15.99 31.97
CA ARG A 71 0.99 -15.56 33.37
C ARG A 71 1.64 -16.59 34.27
N GLY A 72 2.79 -16.25 34.84
CA GLY A 72 3.61 -17.20 35.61
C GLY A 72 4.13 -18.33 34.70
N ARG A 73 3.66 -19.56 34.93
CA ARG A 73 3.98 -20.74 34.09
C ARG A 73 2.86 -21.13 33.13
N GLU A 74 1.72 -20.43 33.16
CA GLU A 74 0.53 -20.77 32.38
C GLU A 74 0.46 -19.95 31.08
N VAL A 75 0.17 -20.62 29.97
CA VAL A 75 -0.19 -19.97 28.71
C VAL A 75 -1.67 -19.61 28.75
N THR A 76 -1.96 -18.32 28.79
CA THR A 76 -3.32 -17.75 28.85
C THR A 76 -3.88 -17.36 27.47
N GLY A 77 -3.04 -17.41 26.43
CA GLY A 77 -3.44 -17.13 25.07
C GLY A 77 -2.39 -17.55 24.06
N PHE A 78 -2.84 -18.01 22.90
CA PHE A 78 -2.02 -18.38 21.75
C PHE A 78 -2.64 -17.75 20.50
N ARG A 79 -1.87 -16.95 19.77
CA ARG A 79 -2.30 -16.39 18.48
C ARG A 79 -1.26 -16.75 17.43
N GLU A 80 -1.66 -17.49 16.40
CA GLU A 80 -0.78 -17.83 15.29
C GLU A 80 -0.65 -16.64 14.33
N LYS A 81 0.58 -16.24 14.02
CA LYS A 81 0.92 -15.15 13.09
C LYS A 81 0.02 -13.90 13.18
N PRO A 82 -0.23 -13.36 14.39
CA PRO A 82 -1.14 -12.25 14.56
C PRO A 82 -0.57 -10.99 13.91
N VAL A 83 -1.47 -10.08 13.56
CA VAL A 83 -1.10 -8.69 13.30
C VAL A 83 -0.85 -8.01 14.65
N LEU A 84 0.34 -7.46 14.82
CA LEU A 84 0.78 -6.80 16.04
C LEU A 84 0.47 -5.30 16.00
N ASN A 85 0.41 -4.67 17.17
CA ASN A 85 0.32 -3.21 17.28
C ASN A 85 1.69 -2.52 17.17
N HIS A 86 2.51 -3.00 16.26
CA HIS A 86 3.80 -2.41 15.90
C HIS A 86 3.75 -2.04 14.42
N TYR A 87 4.32 -0.89 14.09
CA TYR A 87 4.49 -0.47 12.71
C TYR A 87 5.90 -0.77 12.24
N ILE A 88 6.02 -1.24 11.00
CA ILE A 88 7.29 -1.49 10.33
C ILE A 88 7.37 -0.66 9.05
N ASN A 89 8.60 -0.39 8.62
CA ASN A 89 8.88 0.28 7.35
C ASN A 89 8.42 -0.61 6.19
N ALA A 90 7.58 -0.07 5.31
CA ALA A 90 7.02 -0.78 4.16
C ALA A 90 7.92 -0.71 2.91
N GLY A 91 9.12 -0.12 3.01
CA GLY A 91 10.03 0.02 1.87
C GLY A 91 9.52 0.98 0.80
N THR A 92 8.61 1.89 1.13
CA THR A 92 8.07 2.91 0.22
C THR A 92 8.12 4.27 0.89
N TYR A 93 8.57 5.28 0.16
CA TYR A 93 8.93 6.58 0.71
C TYR A 93 8.52 7.70 -0.24
N TYR A 94 8.18 8.85 0.32
CA TYR A 94 8.17 10.13 -0.39
C TYR A 94 9.28 11.01 0.18
N LEU A 95 10.26 11.35 -0.66
CA LEU A 95 11.43 12.12 -0.30
C LEU A 95 11.36 13.48 -0.97
N LYS A 96 11.34 14.57 -0.20
CA LYS A 96 11.38 15.91 -0.78
C LYS A 96 12.79 16.22 -1.26
N GLU A 97 12.93 17.07 -2.28
CA GLU A 97 14.24 17.49 -2.82
C GLU A 97 15.19 17.94 -1.68
N ARG A 98 14.66 18.70 -0.72
CA ARG A 98 15.40 19.20 0.44
C ARG A 98 16.01 18.12 1.35
N VAL A 99 15.68 16.84 1.14
CA VAL A 99 16.33 15.71 1.83
C VAL A 99 17.81 15.57 1.42
N ARG A 100 18.20 16.14 0.28
CA ARG A 100 19.57 16.14 -0.25
C ARG A 100 20.61 16.58 0.80
N LYS A 101 20.31 17.63 1.57
CA LYS A 101 21.21 18.15 2.63
C LYS A 101 21.58 17.10 3.70
N TYR A 102 20.76 16.06 3.85
CA TYR A 102 21.02 14.95 4.78
C TYR A 102 21.85 13.83 4.15
N ILE A 103 21.71 13.64 2.84
CA ILE A 103 22.30 12.54 2.08
C ILE A 103 23.77 12.81 1.74
N GLU A 104 24.18 14.07 1.69
CA GLU A 104 25.56 14.48 1.35
C GLU A 104 26.58 14.25 2.48
N LEU A 105 26.14 13.83 3.67
CA LEU A 105 26.98 13.64 4.85
C LEU A 105 27.33 12.15 5.02
N GLU A 106 28.60 11.79 4.77
CA GLU A 106 29.22 10.45 4.91
C GLU A 106 28.34 9.23 4.56
N TYR A 107 28.53 8.67 3.37
CA TYR A 107 27.59 7.75 2.73
C TYR A 107 28.13 6.34 2.41
N GLU A 108 29.44 6.07 2.52
CA GLU A 108 29.99 4.76 2.11
C GLU A 108 29.58 3.65 3.09
N GLY A 109 28.93 2.62 2.56
CA GLY A 109 28.57 1.41 3.30
C GLY A 109 27.45 1.59 4.34
N LYS A 110 26.68 2.68 4.25
CA LYS A 110 25.59 2.97 5.19
C LYS A 110 24.21 2.74 4.56
N ASP A 111 23.28 2.22 5.37
CA ASP A 111 21.89 2.00 4.97
C ASP A 111 21.04 3.24 5.28
N ILE A 112 20.05 3.51 4.42
CA ILE A 112 19.13 4.65 4.56
C ILE A 112 18.34 4.60 5.87
N GLU A 113 18.00 3.41 6.36
CA GLU A 113 17.22 3.19 7.57
C GLU A 113 17.97 3.66 8.82
N ASN A 114 19.23 3.25 8.95
CA ASN A 114 20.04 3.52 10.14
C ASN A 114 20.72 4.89 10.12
N THR A 115 20.68 5.61 8.98
CA THR A 115 21.32 6.91 8.84
C THR A 115 20.33 8.03 8.57
N LEU A 116 19.77 8.06 7.36
CA LEU A 116 18.90 9.13 6.92
C LEU A 116 17.62 9.16 7.76
N PHE A 117 16.92 8.03 7.88
CA PHE A 117 15.63 8.02 8.58
C PHE A 117 15.80 8.21 10.09
N SER A 118 16.81 7.60 10.72
CA SER A 118 17.11 7.87 12.14
C SER A 118 17.34 9.36 12.37
N ARG A 119 18.19 10.01 11.56
CA ARG A 119 18.46 11.43 11.71
C ARG A 119 17.25 12.33 11.44
N LEU A 120 16.48 12.02 10.39
CA LEU A 120 15.25 12.76 10.10
C LEU A 120 14.23 12.59 11.23
N ALA A 121 14.17 11.44 11.88
CA ALA A 121 13.32 11.23 13.05
C ALA A 121 13.79 12.10 14.22
N ASP A 122 15.08 12.09 14.53
CA ASP A 122 15.68 12.90 15.61
C ASP A 122 15.45 14.41 15.41
N GLU A 123 15.54 14.87 14.16
CA GLU A 123 15.29 16.27 13.78
C GLU A 123 13.79 16.60 13.56
N SER A 124 12.88 15.66 13.83
CA SER A 124 11.43 15.83 13.59
C SER A 124 11.07 16.19 12.14
N GLU A 125 11.83 15.67 11.18
CA GLU A 125 11.71 15.85 9.73
C GLU A 125 11.24 14.58 8.99
N LEU A 126 10.83 13.55 9.75
CA LEU A 126 10.24 12.31 9.24
C LEU A 126 8.77 12.18 9.65
N SER A 127 7.88 11.93 8.70
CA SER A 127 6.49 11.54 8.94
C SER A 127 6.22 10.08 8.55
N ALA A 128 5.19 9.47 9.14
CA ALA A 128 4.79 8.09 8.85
C ALA A 128 3.36 8.04 8.30
N PHE A 129 3.20 7.64 7.04
CA PHE A 129 1.91 7.35 6.43
C PHE A 129 1.48 5.93 6.80
N LYS A 130 0.46 5.81 7.66
CA LYS A 130 -0.03 4.51 8.14
C LYS A 130 -0.92 3.87 7.07
N TYR A 131 -0.42 2.81 6.44
CA TYR A 131 -1.16 2.04 5.45
C TYR A 131 -1.68 0.74 6.06
N ASN A 132 -2.97 0.48 5.86
CA ASN A 132 -3.66 -0.71 6.39
C ASN A 132 -4.10 -1.69 5.29
N GLY A 133 -3.83 -1.39 4.02
CA GLY A 133 -4.18 -2.25 2.90
C GLY A 133 -3.14 -3.35 2.64
N PHE A 134 -3.21 -3.95 1.46
CA PHE A 134 -2.35 -5.07 1.08
C PHE A 134 -0.89 -4.63 0.91
N TRP A 135 0.01 -5.26 1.67
CA TRP A 135 1.47 -5.13 1.56
C TRP A 135 2.15 -6.47 1.88
N ARG A 136 3.19 -6.82 1.11
CA ARG A 136 4.07 -7.99 1.33
C ARG A 136 5.51 -7.66 0.92
N SER A 137 6.49 -8.19 1.64
CA SER A 137 7.88 -8.29 1.18
C SER A 137 8.13 -9.68 0.58
N VAL A 138 9.17 -9.80 -0.25
CA VAL A 138 9.61 -11.06 -0.87
C VAL A 138 11.03 -11.36 -0.41
N ASP A 139 11.14 -11.92 0.78
CA ASP A 139 12.43 -12.23 1.41
C ASP A 139 12.84 -13.70 1.21
N SER A 140 11.86 -14.56 0.92
CA SER A 140 12.06 -16.00 0.73
C SER A 140 11.24 -16.57 -0.44
N LEU A 141 11.61 -17.78 -0.88
CA LEU A 141 10.84 -18.52 -1.89
C LEU A 141 9.38 -18.72 -1.45
N LYS A 142 9.14 -18.91 -0.16
CA LYS A 142 7.80 -19.05 0.39
C LYS A 142 6.96 -17.79 0.20
N ASP A 143 7.55 -16.61 0.42
CA ASP A 143 6.84 -15.34 0.23
C ASP A 143 6.48 -15.15 -1.25
N TYR A 144 7.39 -15.54 -2.15
CA TYR A 144 7.15 -15.53 -3.59
C TYR A 144 6.01 -16.48 -4.00
N GLU A 145 5.99 -17.70 -3.47
CA GLU A 145 4.93 -18.68 -3.73
C GLU A 145 3.58 -18.22 -3.17
N ASP A 146 3.56 -17.67 -1.95
CA ASP A 146 2.37 -17.10 -1.34
C ASP A 146 1.80 -15.96 -2.20
N LEU A 147 2.66 -15.06 -2.70
CA LEU A 147 2.24 -14.02 -3.64
C LEU A 147 1.74 -14.62 -4.96
N ARG A 148 2.44 -15.59 -5.55
CA ARG A 148 1.99 -16.23 -6.79
C ARG A 148 0.60 -16.82 -6.65
N ASN A 149 0.28 -17.43 -5.51
CA ASN A 149 -1.04 -17.96 -5.22
C ASN A 149 -2.09 -16.84 -5.12
N ILE A 150 -1.79 -15.75 -4.41
CA ILE A 150 -2.66 -14.57 -4.32
C ILE A 150 -2.96 -14.01 -5.72
N TYR A 151 -1.92 -13.82 -6.53
CA TYR A 151 -2.06 -13.27 -7.89
C TYR A 151 -2.70 -14.24 -8.87
N SER A 152 -2.64 -15.56 -8.64
CA SER A 152 -3.34 -16.53 -9.48
C SER A 152 -4.87 -16.51 -9.29
N ALA A 153 -5.33 -16.01 -8.14
CA ALA A 153 -6.75 -15.90 -7.79
C ALA A 153 -7.32 -14.50 -8.00
N ARG A 154 -6.51 -13.54 -8.48
CA ARG A 154 -6.89 -12.13 -8.63
C ARG A 154 -6.66 -11.62 -10.05
N VAL A 155 -7.45 -10.64 -10.46
CA VAL A 155 -7.28 -9.89 -11.71
C VAL A 155 -7.07 -8.42 -11.38
N ASP A 156 -5.93 -7.88 -11.78
CA ASP A 156 -5.56 -6.48 -11.51
C ASP A 156 -6.06 -5.52 -12.59
N TYR A 157 -6.54 -4.36 -12.14
CA TYR A 157 -7.02 -3.23 -12.94
C TYR A 157 -6.36 -1.92 -12.48
N TYR A 158 -6.45 -0.87 -13.30
CA TYR A 158 -5.96 0.47 -12.90
C TYR A 158 -6.74 1.07 -11.72
N PHE A 159 -7.94 0.58 -11.45
CA PHE A 159 -8.77 1.02 -10.34
C PHE A 159 -8.66 0.14 -9.10
N GLY A 160 -7.90 -0.95 -9.12
CA GLY A 160 -7.90 -1.93 -8.03
C GLY A 160 -7.77 -3.36 -8.54
N TYR A 161 -8.36 -4.33 -7.86
CA TYR A 161 -8.35 -5.72 -8.32
C TYR A 161 -9.68 -6.42 -8.04
N GLU A 162 -9.91 -7.49 -8.77
CA GLU A 162 -11.02 -8.42 -8.58
C GLU A 162 -10.49 -9.73 -8.03
N GLU A 163 -11.16 -10.30 -7.03
CA GLU A 163 -10.97 -11.67 -6.58
C GLU A 163 -12.29 -12.45 -6.69
N ASN A 164 -12.18 -13.72 -7.08
CA ASN A 164 -13.33 -14.61 -7.15
C ASN A 164 -13.46 -15.37 -5.83
N VAL A 165 -14.57 -15.14 -5.11
CA VAL A 165 -14.83 -15.77 -3.81
C VAL A 165 -16.21 -16.42 -3.84
N ASN A 166 -16.28 -17.75 -3.76
CA ASN A 166 -17.54 -18.52 -3.73
C ASN A 166 -18.55 -18.08 -4.82
N ASP A 167 -18.12 -18.06 -6.08
CA ASP A 167 -18.90 -17.62 -7.26
C ASP A 167 -19.35 -16.15 -7.25
N SER A 168 -18.83 -15.34 -6.32
CA SER A 168 -19.05 -13.89 -6.27
C SER A 168 -17.80 -13.12 -6.70
N HIS A 169 -18.01 -11.99 -7.35
CA HIS A 169 -16.94 -11.09 -7.78
C HIS A 169 -16.73 -10.04 -6.70
N VAL A 170 -15.57 -10.04 -6.04
CA VAL A 170 -15.21 -9.06 -5.02
C VAL A 170 -14.16 -8.12 -5.59
N TYR A 171 -14.51 -6.85 -5.70
CA TYR A 171 -13.64 -5.80 -6.18
C TYR A 171 -13.11 -4.98 -5.01
N HIS A 172 -11.79 -4.88 -4.93
CA HIS A 172 -11.09 -3.95 -4.05
C HIS A 172 -10.71 -2.74 -4.88
N VAL A 173 -11.41 -1.64 -4.66
CA VAL A 173 -11.33 -0.44 -5.51
C VAL A 173 -10.62 0.69 -4.77
N MET A 174 -9.60 1.25 -5.41
CA MET A 174 -8.85 2.41 -4.93
C MET A 174 -9.75 3.65 -4.86
N ARG A 175 -9.42 4.59 -3.97
CA ARG A 175 -10.11 5.88 -3.91
C ARG A 175 -9.93 6.71 -5.18
N ASN A 176 -10.80 7.71 -5.34
CA ASN A 176 -10.81 8.64 -6.46
C ASN A 176 -10.88 7.88 -7.80
N ARG A 177 -11.81 6.93 -7.90
CA ARG A 177 -12.09 6.19 -9.12
C ARG A 177 -13.53 6.40 -9.53
N LYS A 178 -13.72 6.59 -10.83
CA LYS A 178 -15.03 6.61 -11.48
C LYS A 178 -15.11 5.40 -12.39
N LEU A 179 -16.15 4.59 -12.18
CA LEU A 179 -16.32 3.29 -12.81
C LEU A 179 -17.72 3.18 -13.40
N LYS A 180 -17.87 2.25 -14.34
CA LYS A 180 -19.14 1.91 -14.95
C LYS A 180 -19.51 0.48 -14.64
N VAL A 181 -20.77 0.26 -14.27
CA VAL A 181 -21.34 -1.07 -14.08
C VAL A 181 -21.64 -1.71 -15.44
N LYS A 182 -21.33 -3.00 -15.57
CA LYS A 182 -21.69 -3.86 -16.69
C LYS A 182 -22.61 -4.98 -16.24
N GLY A 183 -23.79 -5.05 -16.83
CA GLY A 183 -24.87 -5.92 -16.42
C GLY A 183 -25.70 -5.36 -15.27
N SER A 184 -26.74 -6.08 -14.89
CA SER A 184 -27.67 -5.68 -13.82
C SER A 184 -27.71 -6.74 -12.73
N GLY A 185 -27.82 -6.34 -11.47
CA GLY A 185 -27.84 -7.27 -10.35
C GLY A 185 -27.67 -6.59 -9.01
N MET A 186 -27.28 -7.36 -7.99
CA MET A 186 -27.12 -6.84 -6.64
C MET A 186 -25.65 -6.53 -6.35
N MET A 187 -25.40 -5.30 -5.90
CA MET A 187 -24.12 -4.84 -5.39
C MET A 187 -24.18 -4.78 -3.85
N SER A 188 -23.19 -5.36 -3.18
CA SER A 188 -22.98 -5.24 -1.74
C SER A 188 -21.72 -4.43 -1.48
N ILE A 189 -21.80 -3.36 -0.70
CA ILE A 189 -20.62 -2.65 -0.22
C ILE A 189 -20.18 -3.35 1.06
N VAL A 190 -19.00 -3.95 1.08
CA VAL A 190 -18.45 -4.67 2.25
C VAL A 190 -17.74 -3.70 3.18
N ASP A 191 -16.98 -2.77 2.60
CA ASP A 191 -16.38 -1.61 3.26
C ASP A 191 -16.25 -0.47 2.24
N GLY A 192 -16.16 0.77 2.72
CA GLY A 192 -15.98 1.94 1.87
C GLY A 192 -17.18 2.87 1.83
N ASN A 193 -17.11 3.85 0.92
CA ASN A 193 -18.18 4.79 0.62
C ASN A 193 -18.26 4.93 -0.91
N VAL A 194 -19.36 4.46 -1.49
CA VAL A 194 -19.59 4.47 -2.94
C VAL A 194 -20.70 5.48 -3.25
N VAL A 195 -20.54 6.26 -4.31
CA VAL A 195 -21.58 7.12 -4.85
C VAL A 195 -22.11 6.46 -6.11
N LEU A 196 -23.38 6.07 -6.11
CA LEU A 196 -24.07 5.44 -7.24
C LEU A 196 -24.97 6.49 -7.91
N ASN A 197 -24.71 6.83 -9.16
CA ASN A 197 -25.47 7.82 -9.93
C ASN A 197 -25.69 9.14 -9.15
N GLY A 198 -24.64 9.63 -8.50
CA GLY A 198 -24.66 10.85 -7.68
C GLY A 198 -25.27 10.69 -6.27
N LYS A 199 -25.75 9.49 -5.89
CA LYS A 199 -26.30 9.22 -4.55
C LYS A 199 -25.31 8.43 -3.70
N SER A 200 -24.97 8.97 -2.53
CA SER A 200 -24.05 8.30 -1.60
C SER A 200 -24.71 7.05 -0.98
N VAL A 201 -24.03 5.91 -1.12
CA VAL A 201 -24.31 4.65 -0.46
C VAL A 201 -23.20 4.41 0.56
N LYS A 202 -23.53 4.50 1.85
CA LYS A 202 -22.55 4.42 2.95
C LYS A 202 -22.61 3.07 3.66
N GLY A 203 -21.44 2.50 3.97
CA GLY A 203 -21.31 1.35 4.86
C GLY A 203 -21.76 0.01 4.26
N ARG A 204 -21.92 -1.01 5.12
CA ARG A 204 -22.40 -2.36 4.75
C ARG A 204 -23.84 -2.30 4.25
N GLY A 205 -24.02 -2.15 2.93
CA GLY A 205 -25.32 -1.98 2.30
C GLY A 205 -25.44 -2.77 1.01
N ARG A 206 -26.67 -3.17 0.67
CA ARG A 206 -27.02 -3.83 -0.61
C ARG A 206 -27.86 -2.90 -1.45
N VAL A 207 -27.52 -2.76 -2.72
CA VAL A 207 -28.22 -1.91 -3.68
C VAL A 207 -28.29 -2.61 -5.04
N GLU A 208 -29.43 -2.48 -5.69
CA GLU A 208 -29.60 -2.94 -7.06
C GLU A 208 -28.90 -1.97 -8.01
N VAL A 209 -28.12 -2.50 -8.94
CA VAL A 209 -27.41 -1.75 -9.98
C VAL A 209 -27.86 -2.21 -11.35
N MET A 210 -27.87 -1.30 -12.30
CA MET A 210 -28.22 -1.54 -13.70
C MET A 210 -27.02 -1.35 -14.62
N ASP A 211 -27.07 -2.00 -15.78
CA ASP A 211 -26.07 -1.80 -16.82
C ASP A 211 -25.92 -0.31 -17.16
N GLY A 212 -24.69 0.18 -17.09
CA GLY A 212 -24.36 1.56 -17.36
C GLY A 212 -24.40 2.51 -16.16
N ASP A 213 -24.81 2.05 -14.98
CA ASP A 213 -24.71 2.83 -13.74
C ASP A 213 -23.28 3.31 -13.49
N GLU A 214 -23.15 4.53 -12.97
CA GLU A 214 -21.87 5.13 -12.62
C GLU A 214 -21.59 4.98 -11.12
N LEU A 215 -20.39 4.49 -10.81
CA LEU A 215 -19.86 4.41 -9.46
C LEU A 215 -18.73 5.41 -9.28
N GLU A 216 -18.79 6.20 -8.22
CA GLU A 216 -17.69 7.04 -7.77
C GLU A 216 -17.21 6.59 -6.38
N ILE A 217 -15.93 6.25 -6.31
CA ILE A 217 -15.27 5.66 -5.15
C ILE A 217 -14.51 6.74 -4.42
N ILE A 218 -15.08 7.25 -3.32
CA ILE A 218 -14.52 8.40 -2.59
C ILE A 218 -13.36 7.98 -1.69
N ARG A 219 -13.42 6.76 -1.14
CA ARG A 219 -12.35 6.13 -0.36
C ARG A 219 -12.17 4.69 -0.83
N GLU A 220 -11.04 4.08 -0.51
CA GLU A 220 -10.82 2.65 -0.77
C GLU A 220 -12.02 1.85 -0.28
N SER A 221 -12.56 1.00 -1.16
CA SER A 221 -13.83 0.32 -0.96
C SER A 221 -13.74 -1.13 -1.42
N VAL A 222 -14.44 -2.02 -0.71
CA VAL A 222 -14.60 -3.42 -1.08
C VAL A 222 -16.05 -3.61 -1.50
N ILE A 223 -16.25 -4.03 -2.74
CA ILE A 223 -17.56 -4.12 -3.39
C ILE A 223 -17.73 -5.54 -3.91
N GLU A 224 -18.84 -6.19 -3.57
CA GLU A 224 -19.17 -7.54 -4.00
C GLU A 224 -20.38 -7.49 -4.93
N PHE A 225 -20.31 -8.22 -6.04
CA PHE A 225 -21.43 -8.38 -6.98
C PHE A 225 -21.89 -9.82 -7.08
N SER A 226 -23.19 -10.00 -7.30
CA SER A 226 -23.74 -11.29 -7.72
C SER A 226 -23.19 -11.74 -9.08
N SER A 227 -23.10 -13.05 -9.30
CA SER A 227 -22.55 -13.72 -10.50
C SER A 227 -23.18 -13.20 -11.81
N SER A 228 -22.61 -12.14 -12.40
CA SER A 228 -22.85 -11.60 -13.76
C SER A 228 -22.47 -10.12 -13.87
N VAL A 229 -22.46 -9.37 -12.77
CA VAL A 229 -22.17 -7.93 -12.81
C VAL A 229 -20.66 -7.69 -12.70
N LYS A 230 -20.14 -6.80 -13.55
CA LYS A 230 -18.73 -6.38 -13.56
C LYS A 230 -18.63 -4.87 -13.46
N ILE A 231 -17.43 -4.38 -13.17
CA ILE A 231 -17.10 -2.95 -13.25
C ILE A 231 -15.92 -2.70 -14.19
N GLU A 232 -15.97 -1.59 -14.91
CA GLU A 232 -14.88 -1.13 -15.77
C GLU A 232 -14.51 0.32 -15.48
N GLN A 233 -13.27 0.68 -15.79
CA GLN A 233 -12.82 2.06 -15.71
C GLN A 233 -13.60 2.91 -16.73
N LEU A 234 -14.16 4.04 -16.29
CA LEU A 234 -14.62 5.06 -17.23
C LEU A 234 -13.39 5.65 -17.95
N SER A 235 -13.41 5.58 -19.29
CA SER A 235 -12.40 6.17 -20.17
C SER A 235 -12.35 7.69 -20.07
#